data_AF-A0A0F7K2J9-F1
#
_entry.id   AF-A0A0F7K2J9-F1
#
_cell.length_a   1.000
_cell.length_b   1.000
_cell.length_c   1.000
_cell.angle_alpha   90.00
_cell.angle_beta   90.00
_cell.angle_gamma   90.00
#
_symmetry.space_group_name_H-M   'P 1'
#
loop_
_entity.id
_entity.type
_entity.pdbx_description
1 polymer ?
#
loop_
_entity_poly.entity_id
_entity_poly.type
_entity_poly.pdbx_seq_one_letter_code
_entity_poly.pdbx_strand_id
1 'polypeptide(L)'
;MTICSRIKGYARNHERIADLSSLLAVVLLFTTIWFVIDYQAGIFHWTHESVLLRGPAVILLLVLDVFLIFVLLNIGSTRLEGPDDIRSERCFGTFRGRRHGGSSLGTALRNWVHHIEQVNKSHR
;
A
#
# COMPACT_ATOMS: atom_id res chain seq x y z
N MET A 1 -4.28 -23.52 -3.12
CA MET A 1 -3.26 -23.50 -4.20
C MET A 1 -3.84 -23.24 -5.60
N THR A 2 -5.01 -23.77 -5.98
CA THR A 2 -5.59 -23.59 -7.35
C THR A 2 -6.31 -22.25 -7.58
N ILE A 3 -6.77 -21.59 -6.52
CA ILE A 3 -7.49 -20.31 -6.62
C ILE A 3 -6.51 -19.15 -6.87
N CYS A 4 -5.37 -19.12 -6.18
CA CYS A 4 -4.35 -18.09 -6.40
C CYS A 4 -3.79 -18.11 -7.83
N SER A 5 -3.51 -19.28 -8.40
CA SER A 5 -2.95 -19.35 -9.76
C SER A 5 -3.97 -18.90 -10.81
N ARG A 6 -5.27 -19.19 -10.60
CA ARG A 6 -6.35 -18.71 -11.47
C ARG A 6 -6.55 -17.19 -11.37
N ILE A 7 -6.53 -16.63 -10.16
CA ILE A 7 -6.65 -15.17 -9.94
C ILE A 7 -5.43 -14.44 -10.52
N LYS A 8 -4.22 -14.98 -10.31
CA LYS A 8 -2.96 -14.42 -10.84
C LYS A 8 -2.92 -14.49 -12.37
N GLY A 9 -3.42 -15.58 -12.97
CA GLY A 9 -3.56 -15.70 -14.43
C GLY A 9 -4.57 -14.72 -15.04
N TYR A 10 -5.69 -14.48 -14.35
CA TYR A 10 -6.72 -13.52 -14.80
C TYR A 10 -6.26 -12.06 -14.66
N ALA A 11 -5.61 -11.72 -13.53
CA ALA A 11 -5.07 -10.38 -13.28
C ALA A 11 -3.95 -10.00 -14.25
N ARG A 12 -3.09 -10.97 -14.63
CA ARG A 12 -1.99 -10.74 -15.59
C ARG A 12 -2.48 -10.49 -17.02
N ASN A 13 -3.63 -11.06 -17.40
CA ASN A 13 -4.22 -10.85 -18.72
C ASN A 13 -4.98 -9.51 -18.84
N HIS A 14 -5.21 -8.82 -17.71
CA HIS A 14 -5.90 -7.54 -17.64
C HIS A 14 -5.13 -6.57 -16.73
N GLU A 15 -3.99 -6.08 -17.21
CA GLU A 15 -3.16 -5.08 -16.50
C GLU A 15 -3.96 -3.87 -16.00
N ARG A 16 -5.01 -3.49 -16.75
CA ARG A 16 -5.93 -2.40 -16.37
C ARG A 16 -6.71 -2.66 -15.08
N ILE A 17 -7.00 -3.92 -14.73
CA ILE A 17 -7.76 -4.25 -13.53
C ILE A 17 -6.91 -4.02 -12.27
N ALA A 18 -5.61 -4.32 -12.33
CA ALA A 18 -4.69 -4.07 -11.21
C ALA A 18 -4.46 -2.56 -10.97
N ASP A 19 -4.34 -1.78 -12.05
CA ASP A 19 -4.21 -0.31 -11.92
C ASP A 19 -5.53 0.32 -11.42
N LEU A 20 -6.69 -0.14 -11.91
CA LEU A 20 -7.99 0.31 -11.43
C LEU A 20 -8.22 -0.05 -9.95
N SER A 21 -7.82 -1.24 -9.50
CA SER A 21 -7.99 -1.63 -8.09
C SER A 21 -7.13 -0.80 -7.15
N SER A 22 -5.88 -0.47 -7.55
CA SER A 22 -5.00 0.42 -6.79
C SER A 22 -5.57 1.84 -6.71
N LEU A 23 -6.05 2.38 -7.84
CA LEU A 23 -6.70 3.70 -7.88
C LEU A 23 -7.96 3.72 -7.01
N LEU A 24 -8.78 2.67 -7.08
CA LEU A 24 -9.99 2.53 -6.27
C LEU A 24 -9.66 2.47 -4.78
N ALA A 25 -8.59 1.78 -4.37
CA ALA A 25 -8.15 1.78 -2.97
C ALA A 25 -7.80 3.19 -2.47
N VAL A 26 -7.10 3.97 -3.29
CA VAL A 26 -6.73 5.36 -2.96
C VAL A 26 -7.97 6.25 -2.87
N VAL A 27 -8.86 6.16 -3.85
CA VAL A 27 -10.13 6.91 -3.83
C VAL A 27 -10.94 6.54 -2.59
N LEU A 28 -11.07 5.25 -2.29
CA LEU A 28 -11.83 4.76 -1.14
C LEU A 28 -11.26 5.33 0.16
N LEU A 29 -9.95 5.27 0.36
CA LEU A 29 -9.26 5.85 1.53
C LEU A 29 -9.50 7.37 1.65
N PHE A 30 -9.40 8.13 0.57
CA PHE A 30 -9.64 9.58 0.63
C PHE A 30 -11.12 9.91 0.87
N THR A 31 -12.04 9.15 0.25
CA THR A 31 -13.48 9.35 0.48
C THR A 31 -13.89 9.00 1.89
N THR A 32 -13.31 7.96 2.51
CA THR A 32 -13.65 7.57 3.88
C THR A 32 -13.14 8.60 4.88
N ILE A 33 -11.92 9.11 4.70
CA ILE A 33 -11.40 10.23 5.50
C ILE A 33 -12.28 11.47 5.37
N TRP A 34 -12.61 11.85 4.13
CA TRP A 34 -13.45 13.02 3.87
C TRP A 34 -14.83 12.89 4.52
N PHE A 35 -15.48 11.73 4.35
CA PHE A 35 -16.79 11.46 4.94
C PHE A 35 -16.76 11.50 6.47
N VAL A 36 -15.73 10.91 7.09
CA VAL A 36 -15.59 10.94 8.56
C VAL A 36 -15.43 12.36 9.07
N ILE A 37 -14.64 13.21 8.39
CA ILE A 37 -14.44 14.60 8.80
C ILE A 37 -15.74 15.42 8.66
N ASP A 38 -16.44 15.27 7.55
CA ASP A 38 -17.66 16.04 7.27
C ASP A 38 -18.82 15.65 8.19
N TYR A 39 -18.96 14.34 8.47
CA TYR A 39 -20.08 13.80 9.23
C TYR A 39 -19.74 13.41 10.67
N GLN A 40 -18.55 13.74 11.19
CA GLN A 40 -18.12 13.35 12.54
C GLN A 40 -19.18 13.64 13.62
N ALA A 41 -19.78 14.84 13.60
CA ALA A 41 -20.75 15.26 14.60
C ALA A 41 -22.04 14.41 14.54
N GLY A 42 -22.50 14.12 13.31
CA GLY A 42 -23.67 13.26 13.07
C GLY A 42 -23.39 11.81 13.47
N ILE A 43 -22.20 11.30 13.18
CA ILE A 43 -21.77 9.95 13.55
C ILE A 43 -21.73 9.80 15.08
N PHE A 44 -21.12 10.76 15.79
CA PHE A 44 -21.05 10.71 17.25
C PHE A 44 -22.43 10.84 17.90
N HIS A 45 -23.27 11.74 17.41
CA HIS A 45 -24.65 11.88 17.88
C HIS A 45 -25.44 10.57 17.68
N TRP A 46 -25.38 10.00 16.47
CA TRP A 46 -26.06 8.75 16.15
C TRP A 46 -25.55 7.56 16.96
N THR A 47 -24.25 7.51 17.24
CA THR A 47 -23.65 6.43 18.03
C THR A 47 -24.07 6.52 19.49
N HIS A 48 -24.23 7.72 20.03
CA HIS A 48 -24.58 7.95 21.44
C HIS A 48 -25.99 7.47 21.80
N GLU A 49 -26.95 7.53 20.86
CA GLU A 49 -28.33 7.07 21.08
C GLU A 49 -28.44 5.57 21.38
N SER A 50 -27.50 4.75 20.90
CA SER A 50 -27.54 3.30 21.09
C SER A 50 -26.14 2.70 21.01
N VAL A 51 -25.27 3.09 21.93
CA VAL A 51 -23.83 2.75 21.93
C VAL A 51 -23.58 1.23 21.85
N LEU A 52 -24.40 0.43 22.53
CA LEU A 52 -24.26 -1.03 22.57
C LEU A 52 -24.48 -1.73 21.22
N LEU A 53 -25.32 -1.16 20.35
CA LEU A 53 -25.57 -1.72 19.00
C LEU A 53 -24.80 -0.96 17.92
N ARG A 54 -24.84 0.37 17.96
CA ARG A 54 -24.28 1.24 16.91
C ARG A 54 -22.76 1.37 17.02
N GLY A 55 -22.19 1.32 18.23
CA GLY A 55 -20.74 1.33 18.43
C GLY A 55 -20.04 0.15 17.74
N PRO A 56 -20.43 -1.11 18.02
CA PRO A 56 -19.89 -2.27 17.31
C PRO A 56 -20.11 -2.22 15.79
N ALA A 57 -21.25 -1.70 15.33
CA ALA A 57 -21.52 -1.54 13.91
C ALA A 57 -20.52 -0.58 13.22
N VAL A 58 -20.20 0.56 13.87
CA VAL A 58 -19.19 1.50 13.37
C VAL A 58 -17.80 0.86 13.35
N ILE A 59 -17.43 0.11 14.38
CA ILE A 59 -16.15 -0.61 14.41
C ILE A 59 -16.08 -1.63 13.28
N LEU A 60 -17.15 -2.40 13.06
CA LEU A 60 -17.20 -3.40 11.99
C LEU A 60 -17.08 -2.75 10.61
N LEU A 61 -17.74 -1.60 10.39
CA LEU A 61 -17.59 -0.82 9.16
C LEU A 61 -16.14 -0.34 8.95
N LEU A 62 -15.47 0.14 9.99
CA LEU A 62 -14.06 0.55 9.90
C LEU A 62 -13.13 -0.63 9.58
N VAL A 63 -13.36 -1.78 10.22
CA VAL A 63 -12.58 -3.01 9.94
C VAL A 63 -12.79 -3.45 8.50
N LEU A 64 -14.03 -3.41 8.01
CA LEU A 64 -14.36 -3.77 6.63
C LEU A 64 -13.72 -2.79 5.64
N ASP A 65 -13.71 -1.50 5.93
CA ASP A 65 -13.07 -0.47 5.11
C ASP A 65 -11.56 -0.74 4.95
N VAL A 66 -10.86 -0.91 6.07
CA VAL A 66 -9.42 -1.21 6.10
C VAL A 66 -9.14 -2.53 5.37
N PHE A 67 -9.96 -3.55 5.59
CA PHE A 67 -9.84 -4.83 4.90
C PHE A 67 -9.98 -4.67 3.39
N LEU A 68 -10.94 -3.88 2.93
CA LEU A 68 -11.19 -3.64 1.51
C LEU A 68 -10.02 -2.89 0.85
N ILE A 69 -9.50 -1.85 1.51
CA ILE A 69 -8.30 -1.12 1.09
C ILE A 69 -7.12 -2.10 0.95
N PHE A 70 -6.91 -2.95 1.95
CA PHE A 70 -5.82 -3.93 1.94
C PHE A 70 -5.97 -4.91 0.78
N VAL A 71 -7.15 -5.48 0.56
CA VAL A 71 -7.41 -6.40 -0.56
C VAL A 71 -7.18 -5.73 -1.91
N LEU A 72 -7.68 -4.52 -2.11
CA LEU A 72 -7.54 -3.78 -3.36
C LEU A 72 -6.07 -3.42 -3.67
N LEU A 73 -5.29 -3.03 -2.64
CA LEU A 73 -3.85 -2.78 -2.78
C LEU A 73 -3.07 -4.06 -3.09
N ASN A 74 -3.47 -5.18 -2.48
CA ASN A 74 -2.86 -6.49 -2.72
C ASN A 74 -3.16 -7.03 -4.13
N ILE A 75 -4.35 -6.73 -4.68
CA ILE A 75 -4.66 -7.05 -6.09
C ILE A 75 -3.81 -6.16 -7.01
N GLY A 76 -3.69 -4.87 -6.71
CA GLY A 76 -2.86 -3.94 -7.49
C GLY A 76 -1.37 -4.28 -7.46
N SER A 77 -0.86 -4.82 -6.35
CA SER A 77 0.57 -5.17 -6.20
C SER A 77 0.98 -6.40 -7.02
N THR A 78 0.03 -7.22 -7.49
CA THR A 78 0.31 -8.42 -8.31
C THR A 78 1.04 -8.11 -9.62
N ARG A 79 1.01 -6.85 -10.08
CA ARG A 79 1.75 -6.37 -11.26
C ARG A 79 3.27 -6.33 -11.07
N LEU A 80 3.76 -6.20 -9.83
CA LEU A 80 5.19 -6.04 -9.55
C LEU A 80 5.97 -7.37 -9.46
N GLU A 81 5.29 -8.52 -9.45
CA GLU A 81 5.95 -9.82 -9.51
C GLU A 81 6.39 -10.11 -10.95
N GLY A 82 7.68 -9.86 -11.22
CA GLY A 82 8.30 -10.08 -12.51
C GLY A 82 8.31 -11.57 -12.92
N PRO A 83 8.51 -11.87 -14.21
CA PRO A 83 8.55 -13.24 -14.74
C PRO A 83 9.65 -14.12 -14.11
N ASP A 84 10.64 -13.55 -13.42
CA ASP A 84 11.75 -14.27 -12.79
C ASP A 84 11.45 -14.75 -11.35
N ASP A 85 10.31 -14.35 -10.76
CA ASP A 85 9.88 -14.78 -9.41
C ASP A 85 9.14 -16.13 -9.44
N ILE A 86 9.65 -17.10 -10.21
CA ILE A 86 9.17 -18.50 -10.25
C ILE A 86 9.38 -19.19 -8.88
N ARG A 87 10.18 -18.59 -7.97
CA ARG A 87 10.59 -19.21 -6.70
C ARG A 87 9.80 -18.74 -5.47
N SER A 88 8.90 -17.76 -5.58
CA SER A 88 8.09 -17.32 -4.43
C SER A 88 6.61 -17.63 -4.64
N GLU A 89 6.22 -18.83 -4.22
CA GLU A 89 4.82 -19.25 -4.01
C GLU A 89 4.16 -18.49 -2.83
N ARG A 90 4.32 -17.16 -2.75
CA ARG A 90 3.63 -16.34 -1.75
C ARG A 90 2.49 -15.62 -2.43
N CYS A 91 1.27 -16.16 -2.31
CA CYS A 91 0.08 -15.38 -2.63
C CYS A 91 0.07 -14.17 -1.70
N PHE A 92 0.04 -12.96 -2.27
CA PHE A 92 -0.04 -11.70 -1.53
C PHE A 92 1.21 -11.40 -0.69
N GLY A 93 2.31 -11.08 -1.39
CA GLY A 93 3.43 -10.39 -0.79
C GLY A 93 3.09 -8.91 -0.53
N THR A 94 3.32 -8.45 0.69
CA THR A 94 3.42 -7.03 0.99
C THR A 94 4.53 -6.40 0.14
N PHE A 95 4.25 -5.23 -0.42
CA PHE A 95 5.14 -4.43 -1.27
C PHE A 95 6.63 -4.72 -1.03
N ARG A 96 7.26 -5.43 -1.96
CA ARG A 96 8.72 -5.41 -2.05
C ARG A 96 9.08 -4.04 -2.59
N GLY A 97 9.29 -3.09 -1.68
CA GLY A 97 9.69 -1.73 -2.02
C GLY A 97 10.78 -1.75 -3.08
N ARG A 98 10.63 -0.88 -4.08
CA ARG A 98 11.52 -0.69 -5.23
C ARG A 98 12.91 -0.20 -4.81
N ARG A 99 13.61 -0.93 -3.93
CA ARG A 99 15.05 -0.83 -3.72
C ARG A 99 15.73 -1.71 -4.77
N HIS A 100 15.54 -1.32 -6.03
CA HIS A 100 16.49 -1.66 -7.08
C HIS A 100 17.80 -0.97 -6.71
N GLY A 101 18.83 -1.74 -6.33
CA GLY A 101 20.24 -1.38 -6.50
C GLY A 101 20.72 0.01 -6.02
N GLY A 102 20.14 0.59 -4.96
CA GLY A 102 20.71 1.78 -4.35
C GLY A 102 22.01 1.42 -3.63
N SER A 103 23.11 2.07 -3.98
CA SER A 103 24.40 1.95 -3.28
C SER A 103 24.17 1.97 -1.77
N SER A 104 24.76 1.02 -1.05
CA SER A 104 24.59 0.94 0.40
C SER A 104 24.81 2.31 1.02
N LEU A 105 24.00 2.68 2.02
CA LEU A 105 24.08 3.98 2.69
C LEU A 105 25.53 4.28 3.15
N GLY A 106 26.27 3.23 3.51
CA GLY A 106 27.71 3.31 3.78
C GLY A 106 28.58 3.65 2.57
N THR A 107 28.30 3.12 1.38
CA THR A 107 29.04 3.48 0.15
C THR A 107 28.73 4.90 -0.30
N ALA A 108 27.48 5.35 -0.18
CA ALA A 108 27.09 6.72 -0.50
C ALA A 108 27.75 7.75 0.42
N LEU A 109 27.79 7.47 1.73
CA LEU A 109 28.50 8.30 2.71
C LEU A 109 30.00 8.32 2.46
N ARG A 110 30.61 7.15 2.16
CA ARG A 110 32.04 7.08 1.87
C ARG A 110 32.40 7.89 0.62
N ASN A 111 31.59 7.81 -0.43
CA ASN A 111 31.77 8.62 -1.64
C ASN A 111 31.59 10.12 -1.38
N TRP A 112 30.63 10.50 -0.53
CA TRP A 112 30.41 11.89 -0.14
C TRP A 112 31.58 12.46 0.69
N VAL A 113 32.08 11.70 1.67
CA VAL A 113 33.26 12.10 2.47
C VAL A 113 34.48 12.28 1.55
N HIS A 114 34.70 11.33 0.64
CA HIS A 114 35.81 11.40 -0.31
C HIS A 114 35.70 12.63 -1.23
N HIS A 115 34.48 13.02 -1.59
CA HIS A 115 34.22 14.22 -2.39
C HIS A 115 34.50 15.51 -1.61
N ILE A 116 34.07 15.61 -0.35
CA ILE A 116 34.36 16.77 0.51
C ILE A 116 35.87 16.94 0.73
N GLU A 117 36.58 15.84 0.96
CA GLU A 117 38.03 15.90 1.19
C GLU A 117 38.79 16.39 -0.05
N GLN A 118 38.31 16.02 -1.24
CA GLN A 118 38.90 16.46 -2.50
C GLN A 118 38.59 17.93 -2.81
N VAL A 119 37.38 18.40 -2.50
CA VAL A 119 37.01 19.83 -2.64
C VAL A 119 37.80 20.70 -1.68
N ASN A 120 38.02 20.25 -0.44
CA ASN A 120 38.81 21.00 0.55
C ASN A 120 40.29 21.14 0.14
N LYS A 121 40.87 20.14 -0.55
CA LYS A 121 42.23 20.24 -1.09
C LYS A 121 42.33 21.16 -2.31
N SER A 122 41.24 21.38 -3.04
CA SER A 122 41.22 22.27 -4.21
C SER A 122 41.13 23.76 -3.84
N HIS A 123 40.75 24.08 -2.60
CA HIS A 123 40.53 25.45 -2.13
C HIS A 123 41.68 26.01 -1.28
N ARG A 124 42.79 25.28 -1.16
CA ARG A 124 44.00 25.71 -0.44
C ARG A 124 45.18 25.89 -1.38
#